data_AF-A0A432T1B8-F1
#
_entry.id   AF-A0A432T1B8-F1
#
_cell.length_a   1.000
_cell.length_b   1.000
_cell.length_c   1.000
_cell.angle_alpha   90.00
_cell.angle_beta   90.00
_cell.angle_gamma   90.00
#
_symmetry.space_group_name_H-M   'P 1'
#
loop_
_entity.id
_entity.type
_entity.pdbx_description
1 polymer ?
#
loop_
_entity_poly.entity_id
_entity_poly.type
_entity_poly.pdbx_seq_one_letter_code
_entity_poly.pdbx_strand_id
1 'polypeptide(L)'
;MSVTKKYNTLKTNIEKQQFMREVLESCDDMFPHTHSKEWNEIEKILMDDKEIHRIMLENYTKTNDFPLSGYLRWIYSVNVAPEKLAKAIGTKDKKLLDEVFYGLEEKYFPHYLETMDALLLEDWHSFYYDIILELQRMKSPKSIEPLYQFLCKNRENDLGNRVVWALADIGTSRAKKKLEMLLEYDDIKAKELIKKRLKLWECERDRKAMNPLMEGWYLTDEEDDPYTKELYIELSEGHELYGQHLRVIAHQDRVHDDVLCKHLEQEDYYSMVHLTWSQRAELEAYPTHDTGLTWEDFLNN
;
A
#
# COMPACT_ATOMS: atom_id res chain seq x y z
N MET A 1 20.09 -24.73 21.86
CA MET A 1 21.38 -24.03 21.60
C MET A 1 21.06 -22.89 20.67
N SER A 2 21.54 -21.67 20.92
CA SER A 2 21.16 -20.53 20.07
C SER A 2 21.66 -20.72 18.63
N VAL A 3 20.93 -20.19 17.65
CA VAL A 3 21.24 -20.30 16.22
C VAL A 3 22.64 -19.76 15.96
N THR A 4 22.94 -18.58 16.52
CA THR A 4 24.26 -17.93 16.45
C THR A 4 25.38 -18.82 16.98
N LYS A 5 25.15 -19.49 18.11
CA LYS A 5 26.16 -20.35 18.72
C LYS A 5 26.43 -21.59 17.86
N LYS A 6 25.39 -22.20 17.29
CA LYS A 6 25.56 -23.34 16.36
C LYS A 6 26.29 -22.88 15.09
N TYR A 7 25.85 -21.78 14.47
CA TYR A 7 26.46 -21.22 13.27
C TYR A 7 27.97 -20.99 13.42
N ASN A 8 28.40 -20.37 14.52
CA ASN A 8 29.81 -20.05 14.77
C ASN A 8 30.71 -21.29 14.98
N THR A 9 30.14 -22.48 15.18
CA THR A 9 30.92 -23.72 15.26
C THR A 9 31.22 -24.35 13.89
N LEU A 10 30.51 -23.92 12.84
CA LEU A 10 30.64 -24.45 11.49
C LEU A 10 31.88 -23.85 10.81
N LYS A 11 32.67 -24.69 10.14
CA LYS A 11 33.99 -24.31 9.64
C LYS A 11 33.99 -23.99 8.16
N THR A 12 33.08 -24.60 7.41
CA THR A 12 33.01 -24.45 5.95
C THR A 12 31.76 -23.69 5.52
N ASN A 13 31.83 -23.05 4.35
CA ASN A 13 30.68 -22.37 3.78
C ASN A 13 29.55 -23.35 3.43
N ILE A 14 29.88 -24.59 3.08
CA ILE A 14 28.90 -25.65 2.78
C ILE A 14 28.10 -25.99 4.04
N GLU A 15 28.78 -26.24 5.16
CA GLU A 15 28.12 -26.52 6.44
C GLU A 15 27.25 -25.35 6.90
N LYS A 16 27.77 -24.12 6.81
CA LYS A 16 27.03 -22.90 7.15
C LYS A 16 25.79 -22.72 6.29
N GLN A 17 25.92 -22.89 4.99
CA GLN A 17 24.82 -22.79 4.03
C GLN A 17 23.74 -23.83 4.31
N GLN A 18 24.13 -25.09 4.50
CA GLN A 18 23.18 -26.17 4.79
C GLN A 18 22.45 -25.93 6.11
N PHE A 19 23.18 -25.52 7.15
CA PHE A 19 22.58 -25.15 8.42
C PHE A 19 21.60 -23.97 8.29
N MET A 20 21.95 -22.92 7.53
CA MET A 20 21.04 -21.80 7.33
C MET A 20 19.78 -22.19 6.56
N ARG A 21 19.88 -23.10 5.58
CA ARG A 21 18.67 -23.65 4.92
C ARG A 21 17.77 -24.38 5.91
N GLU A 22 18.33 -25.31 6.69
CA GLU A 22 17.57 -26.06 7.70
C GLU A 22 16.87 -25.14 8.71
N VAL A 23 17.56 -24.08 9.14
CA VAL A 23 16.99 -23.09 10.06
C VAL A 23 15.87 -22.31 9.39
N LEU A 24 16.09 -21.79 8.18
CA LEU A 24 15.07 -21.01 7.47
C LEU A 24 13.83 -21.86 7.12
N GLU A 25 14.01 -23.12 6.71
CA GLU A 25 12.92 -24.08 6.47
C GLU A 25 12.13 -24.39 7.76
N SER A 26 12.81 -24.45 8.91
CA SER A 26 12.14 -24.63 10.19
C SER A 26 11.39 -23.39 10.69
N CYS A 27 11.71 -22.22 10.14
CA CYS A 27 11.11 -20.94 10.47
C CYS A 27 9.99 -20.52 9.50
N ASP A 28 9.62 -21.34 8.52
CA ASP A 28 8.64 -20.97 7.46
C ASP A 28 7.24 -20.64 8.02
N ASP A 29 6.90 -21.11 9.23
CA ASP A 29 5.66 -20.74 9.94
C ASP A 29 5.76 -19.44 10.74
N MET A 30 6.98 -18.89 10.92
CA MET A 30 7.21 -17.64 11.65
C MET A 30 7.47 -16.52 10.64
N PHE A 31 6.48 -15.69 10.36
CA PHE A 31 6.71 -14.48 9.55
C PHE A 31 7.83 -13.61 10.16
N PRO A 32 8.63 -12.91 9.33
CA PRO A 32 9.69 -12.00 9.80
C PRO A 32 9.18 -10.81 10.64
N HIS A 33 7.86 -10.60 10.72
CA HIS A 33 7.22 -9.62 11.61
C HIS A 33 7.00 -10.13 13.03
N THR A 34 7.14 -11.45 13.24
CA THR A 34 7.28 -11.98 14.59
C THR A 34 8.72 -11.70 14.99
N HIS A 35 8.95 -10.69 15.84
CA HIS A 35 10.26 -10.37 16.44
C HIS A 35 10.73 -11.49 17.38
N SER A 36 10.74 -12.73 16.89
CA SER A 36 11.20 -13.88 17.63
C SER A 36 12.71 -13.72 17.83
N LYS A 37 13.17 -14.16 18.99
CA LYS A 37 14.60 -14.14 19.31
C LYS A 37 15.42 -14.89 18.27
N GLU A 38 14.87 -15.96 17.69
CA GLU A 38 15.52 -16.75 16.67
C GLU A 38 15.63 -15.99 15.34
N TRP A 39 14.60 -15.22 14.95
CA TRP A 39 14.64 -14.37 13.77
C TRP A 39 15.71 -13.28 13.85
N ASN A 40 15.81 -12.60 14.99
CA ASN A 40 16.84 -11.57 15.18
C ASN A 40 18.26 -12.16 15.12
N GLU A 41 18.44 -13.41 15.56
CA GLU A 41 19.73 -14.10 15.43
C GLU A 41 20.05 -14.47 13.97
N ILE A 42 19.07 -14.97 13.23
CA ILE A 42 19.20 -15.29 11.79
C ILE A 42 19.54 -14.05 10.99
N GLU A 43 18.80 -12.96 11.20
CA GLU A 43 19.03 -11.69 10.54
C GLU A 43 20.44 -11.18 10.80
N LYS A 44 20.87 -11.19 12.07
CA LYS A 44 22.22 -10.77 12.45
C LYS A 44 23.30 -11.60 11.76
N ILE A 45 23.16 -12.93 11.72
CA ILE A 45 24.13 -13.81 11.05
C ILE A 45 24.26 -13.44 9.57
N LEU A 46 23.13 -13.21 8.89
CA LEU A 46 23.11 -12.91 7.46
C LEU A 46 23.58 -11.48 7.17
N MET A 47 23.41 -10.54 8.09
CA MET A 47 24.01 -9.20 7.98
C MET A 47 25.53 -9.22 8.22
N ASP A 48 26.01 -10.03 9.17
CA ASP A 48 27.42 -10.08 9.56
C ASP A 48 28.26 -10.94 8.59
N ASP A 49 27.75 -12.08 8.12
CA ASP A 49 28.44 -13.00 7.21
C ASP A 49 28.02 -12.78 5.75
N LYS A 50 28.56 -11.70 5.16
CA LYS A 50 28.25 -11.25 3.79
C LYS A 50 28.44 -12.32 2.72
N GLU A 51 29.35 -13.26 2.92
CA GLU A 51 29.62 -14.32 1.95
C GLU A 51 28.52 -15.39 1.97
N ILE A 52 28.07 -15.81 3.16
CA ILE A 52 26.93 -16.71 3.28
C ILE A 52 25.64 -16.04 2.82
N HIS A 53 25.45 -14.76 3.14
CA HIS A 53 24.36 -13.96 2.60
C HIS A 53 24.35 -13.99 1.06
N ARG A 54 25.48 -13.66 0.42
CA ARG A 54 25.63 -13.67 -1.03
C ARG A 54 25.31 -15.05 -1.62
N ILE A 55 25.85 -16.12 -1.04
CA ILE A 55 25.61 -17.50 -1.48
C ILE A 55 24.11 -17.84 -1.39
N MET A 56 23.45 -17.49 -0.29
CA MET A 56 22.03 -17.77 -0.11
C MET A 56 21.16 -17.01 -1.12
N LEU A 57 21.45 -15.72 -1.36
CA LEU A 57 20.78 -14.92 -2.39
C LEU A 57 21.02 -15.47 -3.81
N GLU A 58 22.25 -15.83 -4.15
CA GLU A 58 22.55 -16.38 -5.48
C GLU A 58 21.81 -17.69 -5.74
N ASN A 59 21.73 -18.56 -4.74
CA ASN A 59 20.99 -19.80 -4.88
C ASN A 59 19.49 -19.52 -5.03
N TYR A 60 18.93 -18.62 -4.20
CA TYR A 60 17.54 -18.18 -4.34
C TYR A 60 17.22 -17.71 -5.76
N THR A 61 18.05 -16.83 -6.32
CA THR A 61 17.84 -16.31 -7.69
C THR A 61 18.02 -17.36 -8.79
N LYS A 62 18.79 -18.43 -8.56
CA LYS A 62 19.09 -19.46 -9.57
C LYS A 62 18.07 -20.59 -9.59
N THR A 63 17.61 -21.02 -8.42
CA THR A 63 16.80 -22.24 -8.32
C THR A 63 15.30 -21.96 -8.34
N ASN A 64 14.88 -20.71 -8.12
CA ASN A 64 13.46 -20.35 -7.96
C ASN A 64 12.75 -21.25 -6.92
N ASP A 65 13.54 -21.83 -6.01
CA ASP A 65 13.11 -22.90 -5.12
C ASP A 65 12.33 -22.24 -4.00
N PHE A 66 11.02 -22.46 -4.06
CA PHE A 66 9.99 -21.66 -3.42
C PHE A 66 9.96 -21.68 -1.86
N PRO A 67 10.48 -22.70 -1.12
CA PRO A 67 10.33 -22.75 0.33
C PRO A 67 11.47 -22.06 1.10
N LEU A 68 12.31 -21.26 0.44
CA LEU A 68 13.30 -20.43 1.12
C LEU A 68 12.66 -19.10 1.56
N SER A 69 11.90 -19.23 2.64
CA SER A 69 11.33 -18.29 3.63
C SER A 69 11.29 -16.79 3.33
N GLY A 70 10.21 -16.15 3.80
CA GLY A 70 9.93 -14.71 3.63
C GLY A 70 11.08 -13.75 3.98
N TYR A 71 12.14 -14.21 4.67
CA TYR A 71 13.37 -13.46 4.89
C TYR A 71 14.23 -13.28 3.63
N LEU A 72 14.48 -14.33 2.84
CA LEU A 72 15.25 -14.17 1.59
C LEU A 72 14.49 -13.35 0.57
N ARG A 73 13.15 -13.46 0.56
CA ARG A 73 12.26 -12.59 -0.21
C ARG A 73 12.28 -11.15 0.29
N TRP A 74 12.27 -10.92 1.61
CA TRP A 74 12.44 -9.58 2.20
C TRP A 74 13.80 -8.99 1.82
N ILE A 75 14.92 -9.72 2.01
CA ILE A 75 16.24 -9.24 1.60
C ILE A 75 16.24 -8.93 0.12
N TYR A 76 15.75 -9.85 -0.72
CA TYR A 76 15.71 -9.62 -2.16
C TYR A 76 14.96 -8.33 -2.45
N SER A 77 13.77 -8.16 -1.88
CA SER A 77 12.91 -7.00 -2.12
C SER A 77 13.48 -5.69 -1.59
N VAL A 78 14.26 -5.70 -0.50
CA VAL A 78 14.80 -4.49 0.14
C VAL A 78 16.22 -4.14 -0.32
N ASN A 79 17.06 -5.15 -0.61
CA ASN A 79 18.49 -4.96 -0.88
C ASN A 79 18.91 -5.25 -2.31
N VAL A 80 18.25 -6.19 -3.00
CA VAL A 80 18.68 -6.63 -4.35
C VAL A 80 17.82 -6.03 -5.44
N ALA A 81 16.51 -6.02 -5.23
CA ALA A 81 15.52 -5.54 -6.18
C ALA A 81 15.73 -4.06 -6.55
N PRO A 82 16.06 -3.12 -5.62
CA PRO A 82 16.29 -1.73 -6.01
C PRO A 82 17.43 -1.55 -7.01
N GLU A 83 18.57 -2.19 -6.77
CA GLU A 83 19.74 -2.10 -7.67
C GLU A 83 19.47 -2.76 -9.02
N LYS A 84 18.85 -3.95 -9.02
CA LYS A 84 18.48 -4.65 -10.25
C LYS A 84 17.42 -3.88 -11.04
N LEU A 85 16.44 -3.29 -10.37
CA LEU A 85 15.39 -2.50 -11.01
C LEU A 85 15.97 -1.23 -11.65
N ALA A 86 16.81 -0.50 -10.91
CA ALA A 86 17.51 0.67 -11.43
C ALA A 86 18.37 0.31 -12.65
N LYS A 87 19.08 -0.82 -12.60
CA LYS A 87 19.83 -1.34 -13.73
C LYS A 87 18.93 -1.70 -14.91
N ALA A 88 17.84 -2.44 -14.68
CA ALA A 88 16.90 -2.84 -15.72
C ALA A 88 16.31 -1.63 -16.45
N ILE A 89 15.93 -0.60 -15.70
CA ILE A 89 15.42 0.66 -16.25
C ILE A 89 16.50 1.39 -17.03
N GLY A 90 17.69 1.56 -16.46
CA GLY A 90 18.81 2.27 -17.09
C GLY A 90 19.30 1.61 -18.39
N THR A 91 19.22 0.29 -18.49
CA THR A 91 19.61 -0.46 -19.70
C THR A 91 18.43 -0.87 -20.57
N LYS A 92 17.20 -0.54 -20.20
CA LYS A 92 15.96 -1.04 -20.83
C LYS A 92 15.96 -2.57 -21.01
N ASP A 93 16.48 -3.28 -20.01
CA ASP A 93 16.59 -4.75 -20.05
C ASP A 93 15.30 -5.39 -19.56
N LYS A 94 14.46 -5.78 -20.52
CA LYS A 94 13.19 -6.46 -20.25
C LYS A 94 13.36 -7.75 -19.44
N LYS A 95 14.43 -8.52 -19.66
CA LYS A 95 14.64 -9.79 -18.97
C LYS A 95 15.00 -9.54 -17.52
N LEU A 96 15.86 -8.55 -17.26
CA LEU A 96 16.19 -8.18 -15.89
C LEU A 96 14.97 -7.60 -15.15
N LEU A 97 14.10 -6.86 -15.84
CA LEU A 97 12.84 -6.38 -15.28
C LEU A 97 11.93 -7.55 -14.85
N ASP A 98 11.83 -8.59 -15.69
CA ASP A 98 11.08 -9.82 -15.40
C ASP A 98 11.59 -10.52 -14.13
N GLU A 99 12.91 -10.69 -14.04
CA GLU A 99 13.55 -11.27 -12.86
C GLU A 99 13.28 -10.46 -11.58
N VAL A 100 13.17 -9.13 -11.68
CA VAL A 100 12.83 -8.29 -10.52
C VAL A 100 11.39 -8.49 -10.11
N PHE A 101 10.43 -8.30 -11.01
CA PHE A 101 9.00 -8.39 -10.68
C PHE A 101 8.59 -9.79 -10.20
N TYR A 102 9.18 -10.85 -10.76
CA TYR A 102 8.92 -12.22 -10.31
C TYR A 102 9.43 -12.49 -8.88
N GLY A 103 10.52 -11.82 -8.47
CA GLY A 103 11.11 -12.01 -7.15
C GLY A 103 10.54 -11.09 -6.05
N LEU A 104 9.77 -10.06 -6.42
CA LEU A 104 9.16 -9.13 -5.48
C LEU A 104 7.91 -9.74 -4.82
N GLU A 105 7.79 -9.60 -3.50
CA GLU A 105 6.51 -9.91 -2.82
C GLU A 105 5.53 -8.75 -2.92
N GLU A 106 4.24 -9.09 -2.93
CA GLU A 106 3.13 -8.13 -3.08
C GLU A 106 3.23 -6.95 -2.10
N LYS A 107 3.58 -7.23 -0.85
CA LYS A 107 3.67 -6.23 0.21
C LYS A 107 4.78 -5.18 0.02
N TYR A 108 5.75 -5.41 -0.88
CA TYR A 108 6.80 -4.43 -1.17
C TYR A 108 6.53 -3.58 -2.41
N PHE A 109 5.52 -3.92 -3.24
CA PHE A 109 5.13 -3.08 -4.38
C PHE A 109 4.85 -1.61 -4.00
N PRO A 110 4.28 -1.27 -2.82
CA PRO A 110 4.12 0.12 -2.40
C PRO A 110 5.42 0.95 -2.42
N HIS A 111 6.58 0.35 -2.13
CA HIS A 111 7.88 1.06 -2.19
C HIS A 111 8.29 1.44 -3.62
N TYR A 112 7.68 0.80 -4.63
CA TYR A 112 8.00 0.98 -6.04
C TYR A 112 6.90 1.71 -6.81
N LEU A 113 5.93 2.32 -6.11
CA LEU A 113 4.78 3.02 -6.72
C LEU A 113 5.21 3.98 -7.84
N GLU A 114 6.12 4.92 -7.54
CA GLU A 114 6.58 5.91 -8.52
C GLU A 114 7.33 5.28 -9.69
N THR A 115 8.05 4.18 -9.43
CA THR A 115 8.75 3.43 -10.47
C THR A 115 7.77 2.71 -11.39
N MET A 116 6.72 2.12 -10.84
CA MET A 116 5.64 1.47 -11.59
C MET A 116 4.84 2.47 -12.43
N ASP A 117 4.53 3.64 -11.87
CA ASP A 117 3.90 4.75 -12.58
C ASP A 117 4.73 5.19 -13.79
N ALA A 118 6.06 5.31 -13.62
CA ALA A 118 6.98 5.65 -14.71
C ALA A 118 7.07 4.53 -15.76
N LEU A 119 7.24 3.28 -15.33
CA LEU A 119 7.30 2.10 -16.21
C LEU A 119 6.03 1.96 -17.06
N LEU A 120 4.86 2.23 -16.49
CA LEU A 120 3.59 2.17 -17.22
C LEU A 120 3.61 3.02 -18.51
N LEU A 121 4.40 4.09 -18.55
CA LEU A 121 4.50 5.01 -19.70
C LEU A 121 5.61 4.66 -20.71
N GLU A 122 6.44 3.66 -20.41
CA GLU A 122 7.52 3.18 -21.26
C GLU A 122 7.05 2.10 -22.25
N ASP A 123 7.70 2.00 -23.41
CA ASP A 123 7.32 1.10 -24.52
C ASP A 123 8.26 -0.11 -24.71
N TRP A 124 9.33 -0.21 -23.94
CA TRP A 124 10.37 -1.24 -24.10
C TRP A 124 10.07 -2.56 -23.37
N HIS A 125 8.99 -2.63 -22.60
CA HIS A 125 8.61 -3.83 -21.83
C HIS A 125 7.15 -4.22 -22.03
N SER A 126 6.74 -5.34 -21.42
CA SER A 126 5.36 -5.86 -21.52
C SER A 126 4.66 -6.08 -20.17
N PHE A 127 5.20 -5.54 -19.08
CA PHE A 127 4.68 -5.69 -17.70
C PHE A 127 3.45 -4.85 -17.38
N TYR A 128 2.76 -4.32 -18.40
CA TYR A 128 1.60 -3.46 -18.19
C TYR A 128 0.50 -4.14 -17.38
N TYR A 129 0.28 -5.43 -17.59
CA TYR A 129 -0.73 -6.18 -16.84
C TYR A 129 -0.44 -6.15 -15.35
N ASP A 130 0.77 -6.55 -14.96
CA ASP A 130 1.18 -6.71 -13.56
C ASP A 130 1.23 -5.34 -12.89
N ILE A 131 1.81 -4.35 -13.57
CA ILE A 131 1.83 -2.96 -13.09
C ILE A 131 0.41 -2.46 -12.84
N ILE A 132 -0.51 -2.56 -13.81
CA ILE A 132 -1.88 -2.07 -13.64
C ILE A 132 -2.60 -2.80 -12.50
N LEU A 133 -2.37 -4.10 -12.34
CA LEU A 133 -2.96 -4.89 -11.25
C LEU A 133 -2.48 -4.41 -9.88
N GLU A 134 -1.18 -4.20 -9.71
CA GLU A 134 -0.62 -3.70 -8.45
C GLU A 134 -1.06 -2.26 -8.17
N LEU A 135 -1.08 -1.39 -9.17
CA LEU A 135 -1.62 -0.03 -9.03
C LEU A 135 -3.11 -0.04 -8.62
N GLN A 136 -3.90 -0.95 -9.18
CA GLN A 136 -5.31 -1.15 -8.79
C GLN A 136 -5.44 -1.62 -7.34
N ARG A 137 -4.58 -2.54 -6.89
CA ARG A 137 -4.57 -3.06 -5.50
C ARG A 137 -4.23 -1.96 -4.50
N MET A 138 -3.22 -1.15 -4.81
CA MET A 138 -2.77 -0.05 -3.96
C MET A 138 -3.73 1.15 -3.94
N LYS A 139 -4.55 1.31 -4.99
CA LYS A 139 -5.55 2.39 -5.12
C LYS A 139 -4.99 3.81 -4.91
N SER A 140 -3.71 4.02 -5.19
CA SER A 140 -3.07 5.31 -4.95
C SER A 140 -3.61 6.38 -5.92
N PRO A 141 -4.06 7.54 -5.42
CA PRO A 141 -4.42 8.67 -6.27
C PRO A 141 -3.27 9.19 -7.15
N LYS A 142 -2.01 8.93 -6.77
CA LYS A 142 -0.83 9.32 -7.56
C LYS A 142 -0.80 8.67 -8.94
N SER A 143 -1.32 7.45 -9.05
CA SER A 143 -1.34 6.66 -10.28
C SER A 143 -2.42 7.05 -11.29
N ILE A 144 -3.34 7.96 -10.93
CA ILE A 144 -4.46 8.36 -11.81
C ILE A 144 -3.95 8.90 -13.15
N GLU A 145 -2.94 9.76 -13.12
CA GLU A 145 -2.43 10.40 -14.33
C GLU A 145 -1.66 9.43 -15.24
N PRO A 146 -0.70 8.63 -14.74
CA PRO A 146 -0.06 7.57 -15.53
C PRO A 146 -1.06 6.58 -16.15
N LEU A 147 -2.04 6.11 -15.36
CA LEU A 147 -3.10 5.20 -15.83
C LEU A 147 -3.91 5.82 -16.98
N TYR A 148 -4.38 7.07 -16.79
CA TYR A 148 -5.12 7.80 -17.82
C TYR A 148 -4.31 7.97 -19.10
N GLN A 149 -3.05 8.38 -19.00
CA GLN A 149 -2.17 8.59 -20.14
C GLN A 149 -1.89 7.28 -20.89
N PHE A 150 -1.65 6.19 -20.17
CA PHE A 150 -1.45 4.87 -20.77
C PHE A 150 -2.67 4.45 -21.60
N LEU A 151 -3.90 4.61 -21.06
CA LEU A 151 -5.11 4.29 -21.81
C LEU A 151 -5.33 5.23 -22.99
N CYS A 152 -5.02 6.53 -22.86
CA CYS A 152 -5.09 7.46 -23.98
C CYS A 152 -4.16 7.05 -25.13
N LYS A 153 -2.99 6.48 -24.84
CA LYS A 153 -2.07 5.96 -25.87
C LYS A 153 -2.50 4.59 -26.42
N ASN A 154 -3.21 3.78 -25.64
CA ASN A 154 -3.54 2.39 -25.93
C ASN A 154 -5.06 2.15 -26.00
N ARG A 155 -5.82 3.06 -26.63
CA ARG A 155 -7.30 3.09 -26.60
C ARG A 155 -7.97 1.84 -27.16
N GLU A 156 -7.33 1.17 -28.11
CA GLU A 156 -7.83 -0.05 -28.76
C GLU A 156 -7.39 -1.34 -28.06
N ASN A 157 -6.57 -1.23 -27.00
CA ASN A 157 -5.97 -2.37 -26.32
C ASN A 157 -6.94 -3.00 -25.29
N ASP A 158 -6.90 -4.33 -25.15
CA ASP A 158 -7.66 -5.07 -24.14
C ASP A 158 -7.27 -4.72 -22.70
N LEU A 159 -6.05 -4.22 -22.49
CA LEU A 159 -5.61 -3.66 -21.20
C LEU A 159 -6.40 -2.42 -20.78
N GLY A 160 -7.10 -1.75 -21.71
CA GLY A 160 -7.90 -0.57 -21.38
C GLY A 160 -9.01 -0.87 -20.37
N ASN A 161 -9.59 -2.07 -20.39
CA ASN A 161 -10.57 -2.46 -19.39
C ASN A 161 -9.96 -2.51 -17.98
N ARG A 162 -8.70 -2.94 -17.86
CA ARG A 162 -8.00 -3.02 -16.56
C ARG A 162 -7.69 -1.65 -16.01
N VAL A 163 -7.27 -0.73 -16.86
CA VAL A 163 -7.08 0.67 -16.47
C VAL A 163 -8.39 1.28 -15.97
N VAL A 164 -9.50 1.00 -16.65
CA VAL A 164 -10.82 1.47 -16.22
C VAL A 164 -11.20 0.92 -14.85
N TRP A 165 -10.89 -0.35 -14.57
CA TRP A 165 -11.05 -0.92 -13.23
C TRP A 165 -10.14 -0.25 -12.20
N ALA A 166 -8.85 -0.08 -12.50
CA ALA A 166 -7.91 0.59 -11.61
C ALA A 166 -8.38 2.01 -11.24
N LEU A 167 -8.76 2.83 -12.24
CA LEU A 167 -9.31 4.16 -12.02
C LEU A 167 -10.63 4.14 -11.23
N ALA A 168 -11.50 3.18 -11.51
CA ALA A 168 -12.75 3.03 -10.77
C ALA A 168 -12.51 2.61 -9.32
N ASP A 169 -11.47 1.84 -9.03
CA ASP A 169 -11.14 1.32 -7.70
C ASP A 169 -10.39 2.34 -6.84
N ILE A 170 -9.59 3.22 -7.46
CA ILE A 170 -9.03 4.41 -6.80
C ILE A 170 -10.14 5.30 -6.25
N GLY A 171 -11.28 5.40 -6.95
CA GLY A 171 -12.52 5.90 -6.36
C GLY A 171 -12.62 7.41 -6.08
N THR A 172 -11.57 8.20 -6.36
CA THR A 172 -11.58 9.66 -6.14
C THR A 172 -12.38 10.42 -7.22
N SER A 173 -12.84 11.63 -6.90
CA SER A 173 -13.49 12.54 -7.87
C SER A 173 -12.58 12.84 -9.07
N ARG A 174 -11.26 12.91 -8.85
CA ARG A 174 -10.27 13.07 -9.94
C ARG A 174 -10.26 11.87 -10.87
N ALA A 175 -10.29 10.65 -10.35
CA ALA A 175 -10.35 9.43 -11.16
C ALA A 175 -11.67 9.35 -11.95
N LYS A 176 -12.80 9.71 -11.31
CA LYS A 176 -14.11 9.83 -11.97
C LYS A 176 -14.06 10.77 -13.17
N LYS A 177 -13.50 11.97 -12.97
CA LYS A 177 -13.35 12.98 -14.03
C LYS A 177 -12.52 12.46 -15.20
N LYS A 178 -11.44 11.71 -14.93
CA LYS A 178 -10.65 11.07 -16.00
C LYS A 178 -11.45 10.04 -16.78
N LEU A 179 -12.27 9.23 -16.12
CA LEU A 179 -13.19 8.30 -16.80
C LEU A 179 -14.24 9.03 -17.66
N GLU A 180 -14.77 10.14 -17.19
CA GLU A 180 -15.70 10.99 -17.96
C GLU A 180 -15.01 11.57 -19.21
N MET A 181 -13.80 12.11 -19.07
CA MET A 181 -13.00 12.60 -20.20
C MET A 181 -12.71 11.50 -21.23
N LEU A 182 -12.53 10.24 -20.81
CA LEU A 182 -12.30 9.13 -21.74
C LEU A 182 -13.51 8.84 -22.65
N LEU A 183 -14.73 9.25 -22.28
CA LEU A 183 -15.91 9.06 -23.12
C LEU A 183 -15.94 9.97 -24.35
N GLU A 184 -15.15 11.05 -24.36
CA GLU A 184 -15.00 11.96 -25.49
C GLU A 184 -14.28 11.31 -26.68
N TYR A 185 -13.54 10.22 -26.45
CA TYR A 185 -12.88 9.45 -27.51
C TYR A 185 -13.86 8.46 -28.13
N ASP A 186 -13.94 8.45 -29.46
CA ASP A 186 -14.82 7.55 -30.21
C ASP A 186 -14.22 6.16 -30.42
N ASP A 187 -12.90 6.08 -30.49
CA ASP A 187 -12.13 4.86 -30.75
C ASP A 187 -11.79 4.06 -29.47
N ILE A 188 -12.21 4.52 -28.29
CA ILE A 188 -11.88 3.84 -27.05
C ILE A 188 -12.66 2.53 -26.90
N LYS A 189 -11.94 1.40 -26.90
CA LYS A 189 -12.52 0.05 -26.81
C LYS A 189 -13.27 -0.17 -25.50
N ALA A 190 -12.82 0.46 -24.41
CA ALA A 190 -13.40 0.33 -23.08
C ALA A 190 -14.65 1.20 -22.83
N LYS A 191 -15.20 1.89 -23.85
CA LYS A 191 -16.29 2.89 -23.70
C LYS A 191 -17.50 2.39 -22.90
N GLU A 192 -17.98 1.18 -23.20
CA GLU A 192 -19.14 0.60 -22.51
C GLU A 192 -18.84 0.24 -21.06
N LEU A 193 -17.62 -0.22 -20.76
CA LEU A 193 -17.20 -0.47 -19.37
C LEU A 193 -17.15 0.85 -18.60
N ILE A 194 -16.60 1.92 -19.19
CA ILE A 194 -16.53 3.25 -18.57
C ILE A 194 -17.94 3.73 -18.20
N LYS A 195 -18.89 3.71 -19.14
CA LYS A 195 -20.30 4.07 -18.88
C LYS A 195 -20.90 3.25 -17.74
N LYS A 196 -20.65 1.93 -17.74
CA LYS A 196 -21.13 1.04 -16.68
C LYS A 196 -20.53 1.40 -15.31
N ARG A 197 -19.23 1.71 -15.23
CA ARG A 197 -18.57 2.09 -13.97
C ARG A 197 -19.07 3.44 -13.46
N LEU A 198 -19.22 4.43 -14.34
CA LEU A 198 -19.75 5.75 -13.97
C LEU A 198 -21.21 5.67 -13.47
N LYS A 199 -22.06 4.84 -14.10
CA LYS A 199 -23.43 4.61 -13.64
C LYS A 199 -23.50 4.01 -12.24
N LEU A 200 -22.57 3.10 -11.93
CA LEU A 200 -22.51 2.39 -10.65
C LEU A 200 -21.57 3.07 -9.64
N TRP A 201 -21.12 4.30 -9.92
CA TRP A 201 -20.09 4.96 -9.15
C TRP A 201 -20.42 5.05 -7.66
N GLU A 202 -21.65 5.46 -7.33
CA GLU A 202 -22.10 5.60 -5.94
C GLU A 202 -22.42 4.25 -5.28
N CYS A 203 -22.77 3.22 -6.06
CA CYS A 203 -23.11 1.89 -5.53
C CYS A 203 -21.88 1.01 -5.28
N GLU A 204 -20.75 1.31 -5.90
CA GLU A 204 -19.50 0.53 -5.78
C GLU A 204 -18.53 1.13 -4.76
N ARG A 205 -19.08 1.84 -3.75
CA ARG A 205 -18.31 2.49 -2.69
C ARG A 205 -17.47 1.51 -1.87
N ASP A 206 -18.02 0.37 -1.46
CA ASP A 206 -17.31 -0.63 -0.64
C ASP A 206 -16.05 -1.17 -1.34
N ARG A 207 -16.12 -1.33 -2.68
CA ARG A 207 -14.97 -1.76 -3.48
C ARG A 207 -13.86 -0.70 -3.51
N LYS A 208 -14.22 0.58 -3.47
CA LYS A 208 -13.29 1.71 -3.41
C LYS A 208 -12.75 1.93 -2.00
N ALA A 209 -13.55 1.59 -0.99
CA ALA A 209 -13.27 1.81 0.42
C ALA A 209 -12.26 0.82 1.03
N MET A 210 -11.90 -0.29 0.36
CA MET A 210 -10.79 -1.14 0.81
C MET A 210 -9.43 -0.46 0.56
N ASN A 211 -9.10 0.41 1.51
CA ASN A 211 -7.86 1.11 1.86
C ASN A 211 -7.35 2.27 0.98
N PRO A 212 -7.70 3.51 1.38
CA PRO A 212 -6.86 4.69 1.18
C PRO A 212 -6.48 5.39 2.50
N LEU A 213 -6.69 4.81 3.68
CA LEU A 213 -6.24 5.47 4.90
C LEU A 213 -4.75 5.18 5.14
N MET A 214 -4.03 6.10 5.80
CA MET A 214 -2.66 5.88 6.23
C MET A 214 -2.53 4.62 7.11
N GLU A 215 -1.32 4.08 7.24
CA GLU A 215 -1.07 2.96 8.15
C GLU A 215 -1.58 3.30 9.57
N GLY A 216 -2.37 2.37 10.14
CA GLY A 216 -2.96 2.54 11.47
C GLY A 216 -4.30 3.28 11.51
N TRP A 217 -4.90 3.65 10.38
CA TRP A 217 -6.22 4.27 10.31
C TRP A 217 -7.28 3.31 9.75
N TYR A 218 -8.48 3.35 10.31
CA TYR A 218 -9.59 2.46 10.01
C TYR A 218 -10.88 3.25 9.76
N LEU A 219 -11.63 2.89 8.72
CA LEU A 219 -12.91 3.53 8.41
C LEU A 219 -13.97 3.17 9.46
N THR A 220 -14.89 4.10 9.73
CA THR A 220 -16.10 3.87 10.53
C THR A 220 -17.30 3.69 9.61
N ASP A 221 -17.88 2.49 9.60
CA ASP A 221 -18.90 2.09 8.62
C ASP A 221 -20.35 2.37 9.06
N GLU A 222 -20.58 2.80 10.30
CA GLU A 222 -21.93 2.92 10.87
C GLU A 222 -22.41 4.38 10.97
N GLU A 223 -23.70 4.61 10.71
CA GLU A 223 -24.35 5.92 10.98
C GLU A 223 -24.48 6.22 12.48
N ASP A 224 -24.23 5.22 13.32
CA ASP A 224 -24.44 5.26 14.78
C ASP A 224 -23.19 4.78 15.53
N ASP A 225 -22.02 5.12 14.99
CA ASP A 225 -20.72 4.66 15.47
C ASP A 225 -20.36 5.27 16.85
N PRO A 226 -19.67 4.51 17.71
CA PRO A 226 -19.36 4.94 19.08
C PRO A 226 -18.46 6.18 19.14
N TYR A 227 -17.66 6.46 18.09
CA TYR A 227 -16.78 7.62 18.05
C TYR A 227 -17.55 8.91 17.76
N THR A 228 -18.51 8.88 16.85
CA THR A 228 -19.42 10.02 16.62
C THR A 228 -20.23 10.32 17.87
N LYS A 229 -20.69 9.29 18.60
CA LYS A 229 -21.38 9.48 19.88
C LYS A 229 -20.48 10.15 20.92
N GLU A 230 -19.26 9.65 21.08
CA GLU A 230 -18.29 10.22 22.01
C GLU A 230 -17.94 11.66 21.64
N LEU A 231 -17.68 11.95 20.37
CA LEU A 231 -17.41 13.31 19.88
C LEU A 231 -18.49 14.30 20.35
N TYR A 232 -19.77 14.01 20.14
CA TYR A 232 -20.85 14.91 20.56
C TYR A 232 -21.02 14.98 22.08
N ILE A 233 -20.59 13.97 22.84
CA ILE A 233 -20.58 14.03 24.31
C ILE A 233 -19.50 14.99 24.80
N GLU A 234 -18.31 14.97 24.18
CA GLU A 234 -17.17 15.76 24.63
C GLU A 234 -17.23 17.24 24.21
N LEU A 235 -17.83 17.53 23.07
CA LEU A 235 -17.98 18.89 22.57
C LEU A 235 -18.84 19.74 23.52
N SER A 236 -18.20 20.69 24.20
CA SER A 236 -18.88 21.69 25.04
C SER A 236 -19.34 22.91 24.23
N GLU A 237 -20.30 23.69 24.77
CA GLU A 237 -20.87 24.88 24.09
C GLU A 237 -19.83 25.91 23.63
N GLY A 238 -18.67 25.99 24.29
CA GLY A 238 -17.58 26.90 23.94
C GLY A 238 -16.58 26.34 22.92
N HIS A 239 -16.71 25.08 22.53
CA HIS A 239 -15.81 24.43 21.57
C HIS A 239 -16.12 24.87 20.13
N GLU A 240 -15.11 25.06 19.29
CA GLU A 240 -15.27 25.57 17.91
C GLU A 240 -16.17 24.66 17.04
N LEU A 241 -16.05 23.34 17.25
CA LEU A 241 -16.84 22.33 16.55
C LEU A 241 -18.25 22.13 17.14
N TYR A 242 -18.60 22.80 18.25
CA TYR A 242 -19.91 22.65 18.87
C TYR A 242 -21.04 23.12 17.96
N GLY A 243 -22.09 22.30 17.85
CA GLY A 243 -23.25 22.58 17.00
C GLY A 243 -23.01 22.40 15.50
N GLN A 244 -21.80 22.00 15.09
CA GLN A 244 -21.52 21.64 13.69
C GLN A 244 -22.03 20.22 13.40
N HIS A 245 -22.53 20.01 12.18
CA HIS A 245 -22.97 18.69 11.72
C HIS A 245 -21.78 17.88 11.20
N LEU A 246 -21.21 17.08 12.10
CA LEU A 246 -20.03 16.25 11.87
C LEU A 246 -20.37 14.76 11.89
N ARG A 247 -19.59 13.98 11.16
CA ARG A 247 -19.57 12.52 11.26
C ARG A 247 -18.14 12.02 11.30
N VAL A 248 -17.81 11.13 12.24
CA VAL A 248 -16.54 10.41 12.22
C VAL A 248 -16.57 9.42 11.05
N ILE A 249 -15.56 9.49 10.20
CA ILE A 249 -15.42 8.62 9.00
C ILE A 249 -14.21 7.69 9.08
N ALA A 250 -13.27 7.98 9.97
CA ALA A 250 -12.14 7.12 10.27
C ALA A 250 -11.61 7.35 11.69
N HIS A 251 -10.93 6.37 12.24
CA HIS A 251 -10.22 6.47 13.52
C HIS A 251 -8.84 5.85 13.42
N GLN A 252 -7.88 6.35 14.19
CA GLN A 252 -6.58 5.72 14.32
C GLN A 252 -6.66 4.51 15.27
N ASP A 253 -5.71 3.59 15.19
CA ASP A 253 -5.57 2.47 16.13
C ASP A 253 -5.66 2.97 17.58
N ARG A 254 -6.10 2.11 18.50
CA ARG A 254 -6.51 2.41 19.89
C ARG A 254 -5.42 3.02 20.79
N VAL A 255 -4.30 3.41 20.23
CA VAL A 255 -3.16 4.06 20.89
C VAL A 255 -3.27 5.58 20.82
N HIS A 256 -3.90 6.14 19.79
CA HIS A 256 -3.79 7.58 19.49
C HIS A 256 -5.08 8.40 19.65
N ASP A 257 -6.23 7.78 19.93
CA ASP A 257 -7.53 8.45 20.19
C ASP A 257 -7.98 9.49 19.13
N ASP A 258 -7.27 9.53 18.00
CA ASP A 258 -7.52 10.44 16.89
C ASP A 258 -8.61 9.91 15.99
N VAL A 259 -9.52 10.80 15.60
CA VAL A 259 -10.61 10.55 14.68
C VAL A 259 -10.64 11.58 13.56
N LEU A 260 -11.01 11.14 12.36
CA LEU A 260 -11.21 12.00 11.21
C LEU A 260 -12.71 12.27 11.05
N CYS A 261 -13.08 13.53 11.18
CA CYS A 261 -14.44 14.02 11.08
C CYS A 261 -14.68 14.67 9.72
N LYS A 262 -15.75 14.24 9.04
CA LYS A 262 -16.26 14.93 7.85
C LYS A 262 -17.32 15.95 8.25
N HIS A 263 -17.21 17.15 7.71
CA HIS A 263 -18.24 18.17 7.83
C HIS A 263 -19.34 17.91 6.80
N LEU A 264 -20.59 17.73 7.26
CA LEU A 264 -21.69 17.30 6.38
C LEU A 264 -22.25 18.44 5.52
N GLU A 265 -22.02 19.68 5.94
CA GLU A 265 -22.51 20.88 5.24
C GLU A 265 -21.50 21.44 4.22
N GLN A 266 -20.27 20.93 4.23
CA GLN A 266 -19.16 21.41 3.40
C GLN A 266 -18.57 20.25 2.58
N GLU A 267 -18.43 20.47 1.27
CA GLU A 267 -17.82 19.48 0.40
C GLU A 267 -16.29 19.48 0.61
N ASP A 268 -15.70 18.29 0.75
CA ASP A 268 -14.25 18.08 0.88
C ASP A 268 -13.59 18.85 2.05
N TYR A 269 -14.29 18.94 3.19
CA TYR A 269 -13.80 19.62 4.38
C TYR A 269 -13.82 18.68 5.60
N TYR A 270 -12.67 18.57 6.25
CA TYR A 270 -12.42 17.61 7.31
C TYR A 270 -11.75 18.26 8.53
N SER A 271 -11.94 17.62 9.68
CA SER A 271 -11.23 17.93 10.91
C SER A 271 -10.65 16.67 11.50
N MET A 272 -9.42 16.73 11.97
CA MET A 272 -8.85 15.68 12.82
C MET A 272 -9.10 16.07 14.27
N VAL A 273 -9.66 15.17 15.07
CA VAL A 273 -10.03 15.44 16.46
C VAL A 273 -9.41 14.38 17.35
N HIS A 274 -8.74 14.80 18.41
CA HIS A 274 -8.18 13.92 19.43
C HIS A 274 -9.18 13.78 20.59
N LEU A 275 -9.90 12.66 20.64
CA LEU A 275 -10.90 12.41 21.67
C LEU A 275 -10.25 12.13 23.03
N THR A 276 -10.94 12.46 24.12
CA THR A 276 -10.44 12.22 25.48
C THR A 276 -11.07 10.99 26.15
N TRP A 277 -12.12 10.42 25.55
CA TRP A 277 -12.95 9.34 26.07
C TRP A 277 -13.53 9.59 27.46
N SER A 278 -13.81 10.85 27.78
CA SER A 278 -14.22 11.26 29.11
C SER A 278 -15.68 10.90 29.42
N GLN A 279 -16.49 10.58 28.40
CA GLN A 279 -17.92 10.34 28.50
C GLN A 279 -18.70 11.49 29.16
N ARG A 280 -18.17 12.71 29.06
CA ARG A 280 -18.81 13.95 29.53
C ARG A 280 -18.35 15.12 28.65
N ALA A 281 -19.06 16.23 28.74
CA ALA A 281 -18.60 17.47 28.11
C ALA A 281 -17.26 17.91 28.71
N GLU A 282 -16.30 18.19 27.84
CA GLU A 282 -14.95 18.64 28.21
C GLU A 282 -14.86 20.18 28.29
N LEU A 283 -13.71 20.68 28.77
CA LEU A 283 -13.45 22.12 28.80
C LEU A 283 -13.36 22.69 27.38
N GLU A 284 -13.55 24.00 27.21
CA GLU A 284 -13.61 24.66 25.88
C GLU A 284 -12.40 24.42 24.97
N ALA A 285 -11.25 24.02 25.53
CA ALA A 285 -10.03 23.70 24.79
C ALA A 285 -9.92 22.23 24.33
N TYR A 286 -10.90 21.38 24.65
CA TYR A 286 -10.89 19.95 24.38
C TYR A 286 -12.25 19.48 23.84
N PRO A 287 -12.28 18.41 23.02
CA PRO A 287 -11.14 17.67 22.47
C PRO A 287 -10.26 18.54 21.55
N THR A 288 -8.94 18.30 21.49
CA THR A 288 -8.09 19.13 20.60
C THR A 288 -8.36 18.76 19.14
N HIS A 289 -8.26 19.73 18.23
CA HIS A 289 -8.59 19.50 16.83
C HIS A 289 -7.73 20.32 15.88
N ASP A 290 -7.58 19.78 14.67
CA ASP A 290 -7.07 20.48 13.49
C ASP A 290 -8.22 20.62 12.48
N THR A 291 -8.57 21.84 12.08
CA THR A 291 -9.59 22.12 11.04
C THR A 291 -8.96 22.46 9.69
N GLY A 292 -9.80 22.49 8.64
CA GLY A 292 -9.37 23.00 7.34
C GLY A 292 -8.66 21.98 6.47
N LEU A 293 -8.74 20.69 6.81
CA LEU A 293 -8.11 19.63 6.04
C LEU A 293 -8.98 19.30 4.82
N THR A 294 -8.36 19.17 3.66
CA THR A 294 -8.94 18.42 2.54
C THR A 294 -8.66 16.93 2.70
N TRP A 295 -9.36 16.09 1.93
CA TRP A 295 -9.01 14.66 1.90
C TRP A 295 -7.55 14.43 1.48
N GLU A 296 -7.03 15.25 0.57
CA GLU A 296 -5.63 15.17 0.12
C GLU A 296 -4.64 15.59 1.20
N ASP A 297 -4.97 16.59 2.03
CA ASP A 297 -4.12 17.00 3.15
C ASP A 297 -4.02 15.88 4.20
N PHE A 298 -5.14 15.21 4.49
CA PHE A 298 -5.17 14.07 5.42
C PHE A 298 -4.27 12.92 4.93
N LEU A 299 -4.27 12.62 3.63
CA LEU A 299 -3.45 11.54 3.07
C LEU A 299 -1.95 11.85 2.99
N ASN A 300 -1.56 13.12 3.09
CA ASN A 300 -0.18 13.58 2.92
C ASN A 300 0.50 13.99 4.25
N ASN A 301 -0.24 14.08 5.35
CA ASN A 301 0.31 14.22 6.71
C ASN A 301 0.88 12.89 7.23
#